data_AF-A0AAN7SCY5-F1
#
_entry.id   AF-A0AAN7SCY5-F1
#
_cell.length_a   1.000
_cell.length_b   1.000
_cell.length_c   1.000
_cell.angle_alpha   90.00
_cell.angle_beta   90.00
_cell.angle_gamma   90.00
#
_symmetry.space_group_name_H-M   'P 1'
#
loop_
_entity.id
_entity.type
_entity.pdbx_description
1 polymer ?
#
loop_
_entity_poly.entity_id
_entity_poly.type
_entity_poly.pdbx_seq_one_letter_code
_entity_poly.pdbx_strand_id
1 'polypeptide(L)'
;MYKNLSEINQIWVLNKRDRDRLLALEMDYWRRSNGTSRLEHVRNEQIRQDMKVDKTIIDIIETKRLLWYGHLERMEETRWPQKIWKWTLQRKRKRGRPTRTWFQEIQDAMTTRDLRQGD
;
A
#
# COMPACT_ATOMS: atom_id res chain seq x y z
N MET A 1 -19.34 8.96 -19.51
CA MET A 1 -18.69 7.68 -19.14
C MET A 1 -17.19 7.87 -18.84
N TYR A 2 -16.81 8.79 -17.92
CA TYR A 2 -15.39 9.05 -17.57
C TYR A 2 -15.18 9.44 -16.08
N LYS A 3 -16.22 9.37 -15.24
CA LYS A 3 -16.12 9.79 -13.82
C LYS A 3 -15.29 8.82 -12.96
N ASN A 4 -15.14 7.57 -13.38
CA ASN A 4 -14.69 6.49 -12.51
C ASN A 4 -13.15 6.31 -12.48
N LEU A 5 -12.43 6.76 -13.50
CA LEU A 5 -10.99 6.49 -13.64
C LEU A 5 -10.15 7.25 -12.60
N SER A 6 -10.57 8.47 -12.22
CA SER A 6 -9.90 9.23 -11.17
C SER A 6 -10.25 8.75 -9.75
N GLU A 7 -11.35 8.02 -9.61
CA GLU A 7 -11.80 7.42 -8.35
C GLU A 7 -10.97 6.17 -8.05
N ILE A 8 -10.67 5.36 -9.08
CA ILE A 8 -9.84 4.15 -8.95
C ILE A 8 -8.44 4.47 -8.39
N ASN A 9 -7.76 5.51 -8.88
CA ASN A 9 -6.42 5.91 -8.42
C ASN A 9 -6.37 6.35 -6.94
N GLN A 10 -7.51 6.44 -6.26
CA GLN A 10 -7.61 6.92 -4.89
C GLN A 10 -8.22 5.95 -3.91
N ILE A 11 -9.01 4.98 -4.41
CA ILE A 11 -9.52 3.87 -3.61
C ILE A 11 -8.37 3.01 -3.07
N TRP A 12 -7.23 2.99 -3.77
CA TRP A 12 -6.04 2.25 -3.35
C TRP A 12 -5.11 2.99 -2.39
N VAL A 13 -5.44 4.20 -1.91
CA VAL A 13 -4.61 4.89 -0.91
C VAL A 13 -4.96 4.36 0.47
N LEU A 14 -3.97 3.80 1.19
CA LEU A 14 -4.22 3.34 2.55
C LEU A 14 -4.21 4.55 3.49
N ASN A 15 -5.27 4.76 4.26
CA ASN A 15 -5.23 5.75 5.33
C ASN A 15 -4.49 5.19 6.54
N LYS A 16 -4.02 6.05 7.45
CA LYS A 16 -3.42 5.61 8.73
C LYS A 16 -4.33 4.62 9.47
N ARG A 17 -5.63 4.94 9.56
CA ARG A 17 -6.63 4.07 10.19
C ARG A 17 -6.70 2.68 9.57
N ASP A 18 -6.59 2.58 8.24
CA ASP A 18 -6.65 1.30 7.55
C ASP A 18 -5.34 0.51 7.74
N ARG A 19 -4.19 1.21 7.75
CA ARG A 19 -2.90 0.60 8.12
C ARG A 19 -2.92 0.02 9.53
N ASP A 20 -3.37 0.80 10.52
CA ASP A 20 -3.44 0.37 11.91
C ASP A 20 -4.36 -0.86 12.08
N ARG A 21 -5.49 -0.88 11.35
CA ARG A 21 -6.40 -2.03 11.33
C ARG A 21 -5.76 -3.28 10.72
N LEU A 22 -5.03 -3.13 9.62
CA LEU A 22 -4.33 -4.26 8.99
C LEU A 22 -3.23 -4.82 9.89
N LEU A 23 -2.46 -3.96 10.56
CA LEU A 23 -1.44 -4.38 11.51
C LEU A 23 -2.05 -5.05 12.75
N ALA A 24 -3.18 -4.56 13.24
CA ALA A 24 -3.91 -5.19 14.34
C ALA A 24 -4.45 -6.56 13.95
N LEU A 25 -5.02 -6.69 12.74
CA LEU A 25 -5.48 -7.96 12.18
C LEU A 25 -4.33 -8.96 12.04
N GLU A 26 -3.20 -8.51 11.49
CA GLU A 26 -1.99 -9.32 11.36
C GLU A 26 -1.53 -9.84 12.73
N MET A 27 -1.47 -8.97 13.76
CA MET A 27 -1.09 -9.39 15.10
C MET A 27 -2.10 -10.33 15.76
N ASP A 28 -3.41 -10.17 15.52
CA ASP A 28 -4.44 -11.10 16.01
C ASP A 28 -4.25 -12.48 15.39
N TYR A 29 -3.99 -12.54 14.09
CA TYR A 29 -3.67 -13.77 13.39
C TYR A 29 -2.44 -14.46 13.99
N TRP A 30 -1.32 -13.74 14.14
CA TRP A 30 -0.10 -14.31 14.68
C TRP A 30 -0.24 -14.78 16.14
N ARG A 31 -0.99 -14.05 16.98
CA ARG A 31 -1.26 -14.49 18.35
C ARG A 31 -2.03 -15.80 18.40
N ARG A 32 -3.06 -15.94 17.57
CA ARG A 32 -3.85 -17.19 17.49
C ARG A 32 -3.00 -18.35 16.99
N SER A 33 -2.16 -18.12 15.98
CA SER A 33 -1.23 -19.14 15.47
C SER A 33 -0.17 -19.55 16.48
N ASN A 34 0.35 -18.62 17.27
CA ASN A 34 1.32 -18.89 18.34
C ASN A 34 0.67 -19.49 19.60
N GLY A 35 -0.67 -19.58 19.66
CA GLY A 35 -1.41 -20.07 20.82
C GLY A 35 -1.35 -19.16 22.06
N THR A 36 -0.96 -17.90 21.89
CA THR A 36 -0.71 -16.97 23.01
C THR A 36 -1.96 -16.20 23.39
N SER A 37 -2.37 -16.26 24.65
CA SER A 37 -3.47 -15.44 25.15
C SER A 37 -3.08 -13.97 25.31
N ARG A 38 -4.06 -13.06 25.23
CA ARG A 38 -3.83 -11.64 25.56
C ARG A 38 -3.53 -11.42 27.05
N LEU A 39 -3.95 -12.35 27.91
CA LEU A 39 -3.72 -12.32 29.36
C LEU A 39 -2.26 -12.58 29.75
N GLU A 40 -1.50 -13.22 28.86
CA GLU A 40 -0.08 -13.49 29.10
C GLU A 40 0.79 -12.24 28.90
N HIS A 41 0.20 -11.13 28.39
CA HIS A 41 0.88 -9.85 28.18
C HIS A 41 2.19 -9.95 27.37
N VAL A 42 2.34 -11.00 26.55
CA VAL A 42 3.48 -11.18 25.66
C VAL A 42 3.54 -10.04 24.67
N ARG A 43 4.73 -9.46 24.50
CA ARG A 43 4.98 -8.33 23.60
C ARG A 43 4.79 -8.73 22.13
N ASN A 44 4.34 -7.80 21.31
CA ASN A 44 4.14 -8.05 19.88
C ASN A 44 5.46 -8.39 19.17
N GLU A 45 6.59 -7.80 19.59
CA GLU A 45 7.89 -8.11 18.99
C GLU A 45 8.28 -9.57 19.22
N GLN A 46 8.03 -10.11 20.43
CA GLN A 46 8.33 -11.50 20.75
C GLN A 46 7.53 -12.46 19.87
N ILE A 47 6.22 -12.22 19.71
CA ILE A 47 5.37 -13.05 18.85
C ILE A 47 5.84 -13.02 17.40
N ARG A 48 6.26 -11.85 16.90
CA ARG A 48 6.83 -11.76 15.54
C ARG A 48 8.12 -12.55 15.41
N GLN A 49 8.99 -12.53 16.43
CA GLN A 49 10.23 -13.31 16.45
C GLN A 49 9.94 -14.82 16.49
N ASP A 50 9.03 -15.27 17.35
CA ASP A 50 8.63 -16.67 17.48
C ASP A 50 8.05 -17.20 16.16
N MET A 51 7.21 -16.39 15.51
CA MET A 51 6.61 -16.69 14.21
C MET A 51 7.55 -16.46 13.02
N LYS A 52 8.80 -15.99 13.26
CA LYS A 52 9.82 -15.67 12.23
C LYS A 52 9.29 -14.73 11.14
N VAL A 53 8.50 -13.74 11.53
CA VAL A 53 7.90 -12.74 10.64
C VAL A 53 8.89 -11.59 10.46
N ASP A 54 9.46 -11.49 9.25
CA ASP A 54 10.41 -10.45 8.86
C ASP A 54 9.72 -9.20 8.30
N LYS A 55 8.58 -9.38 7.64
CA LYS A 55 7.82 -8.32 6.95
C LYS A 55 6.38 -8.26 7.42
N THR A 56 5.86 -7.05 7.50
CA THR A 56 4.45 -6.82 7.79
C THR A 56 3.60 -6.93 6.53
N ILE A 57 2.30 -7.11 6.70
CA ILE A 57 1.32 -7.00 5.62
C ILE A 57 1.42 -5.67 4.86
N ILE A 58 1.79 -4.58 5.54
CA ILE A 58 1.98 -3.27 4.90
C ILE A 58 3.18 -3.30 3.96
N ASP A 59 4.30 -3.89 4.39
CA ASP A 59 5.51 -4.04 3.56
C ASP A 59 5.22 -4.86 2.29
N ILE A 60 4.41 -5.92 2.44
CA ILE A 60 3.98 -6.76 1.31
C ILE A 60 3.12 -5.95 0.33
N ILE A 61 2.14 -5.20 0.83
CA ILE A 61 1.27 -4.35 0.01
C ILE A 61 2.10 -3.30 -0.74
N GLU A 62 3.02 -2.62 -0.07
CA GLU A 62 3.90 -1.64 -0.69
C GLU A 62 4.79 -2.27 -1.77
N THR A 63 5.38 -3.42 -1.49
CA THR A 63 6.20 -4.15 -2.46
C THR A 63 5.39 -4.51 -3.71
N LYS A 64 4.15 -5.00 -3.54
CA LYS A 64 3.27 -5.33 -4.67
C LYS A 64 2.86 -4.09 -5.47
N ARG A 65 2.68 -2.95 -4.82
CA ARG A 65 2.42 -1.67 -5.51
C ARG A 65 3.62 -1.22 -6.34
N LEU A 66 4.83 -1.33 -5.80
CA LEU A 66 6.05 -1.00 -6.55
C LEU A 66 6.25 -1.94 -7.74
N LEU A 67 6.01 -3.25 -7.57
CA LEU A 67 6.06 -4.21 -8.68
C LEU A 67 5.05 -3.86 -9.78
N TRP A 68 3.83 -3.47 -9.41
CA TRP A 68 2.81 -3.03 -10.36
C TRP A 68 3.22 -1.72 -11.05
N TYR A 69 3.79 -0.77 -10.31
CA TYR A 69 4.30 0.48 -10.87
C TYR A 69 5.43 0.23 -11.88
N GLY A 70 6.42 -0.59 -11.53
CA GLY A 70 7.48 -0.98 -12.47
C GLY A 70 6.93 -1.72 -13.69
N HIS A 71 5.87 -2.53 -13.53
CA HIS A 71 5.19 -3.15 -14.67
C HIS A 71 4.52 -2.10 -15.57
N LEU A 72 3.85 -1.09 -14.99
CA LEU A 72 3.25 0.02 -15.73
C LEU A 72 4.31 0.82 -16.51
N GLU A 73 5.43 1.18 -15.89
CA GLU A 73 6.51 1.92 -16.55
C GLU A 73 7.10 1.15 -17.75
N ARG A 74 7.13 -0.18 -17.69
CA ARG A 74 7.55 -1.03 -18.81
C ARG A 74 6.46 -1.27 -19.87
N MET A 75 5.21 -0.90 -19.61
CA MET A 75 4.14 -1.06 -20.61
C MET A 75 4.28 -0.04 -21.74
N GLU A 76 4.00 -0.48 -22.96
CA GLU A 76 3.86 0.41 -24.11
C GLU A 76 2.78 1.48 -23.87
N GLU A 77 3.05 2.70 -24.34
CA GLU A 77 2.15 3.85 -24.19
C GLU A 77 0.83 3.70 -24.93
N THR A 78 0.74 2.76 -25.87
CA THR A 78 -0.48 2.44 -26.60
C THR A 78 -1.53 1.78 -25.72
N ARG A 79 -1.10 1.11 -24.63
CA ARG A 79 -1.96 0.35 -23.73
C ARG A 79 -2.77 1.24 -22.81
N TRP A 80 -4.03 0.85 -22.61
CA TRP A 80 -4.98 1.61 -21.78
C TRP A 80 -4.51 1.91 -20.36
N PRO A 81 -3.91 0.99 -19.59
CA PRO A 81 -3.41 1.29 -18.24
C PRO A 81 -2.39 2.43 -18.24
N GLN A 82 -1.46 2.43 -19.19
CA GLN A 82 -0.42 3.46 -19.31
C GLN A 82 -1.01 4.81 -19.76
N LYS A 83 -1.99 4.80 -20.67
CA LYS A 83 -2.73 6.01 -21.07
C LYS A 83 -3.51 6.61 -19.90
N ILE A 84 -4.22 5.78 -19.14
CA ILE A 84 -4.99 6.21 -17.97
C ILE A 84 -4.06 6.80 -16.91
N TRP A 85 -2.89 6.20 -16.71
CA TRP A 85 -1.88 6.67 -15.78
C TRP A 85 -1.35 8.07 -16.15
N LYS A 86 -0.93 8.25 -17.41
CA LYS A 86 -0.48 9.55 -17.92
C LYS A 86 -1.59 10.60 -17.93
N TRP A 87 -2.85 10.18 -18.08
CA TRP A 87 -4.02 11.05 -18.10
C TRP A 87 -4.43 11.51 -16.68
N THR A 88 -3.53 12.23 -16.01
CA THR A 88 -3.83 12.87 -14.72
C THR A 88 -4.71 14.09 -14.93
N LEU A 89 -5.99 13.99 -14.55
CA LEU A 89 -6.95 15.10 -14.63
C LEU A 89 -6.54 16.26 -13.69
N GLN A 90 -6.19 17.42 -14.25
CA GLN A 90 -5.85 18.67 -13.55
C GLN A 90 -7.03 19.32 -12.77
N ARG A 91 -8.09 18.57 -12.45
CA ARG A 91 -9.29 19.13 -11.84
C ARG A 91 -9.10 19.31 -10.33
N LYS A 92 -9.55 20.45 -9.81
CA LYS A 92 -9.62 20.75 -8.37
C LYS A 92 -10.36 19.63 -7.62
N ARG A 93 -9.72 19.09 -6.57
CA ARG A 93 -10.25 17.96 -5.80
C ARG A 93 -11.48 18.39 -5.00
N LYS A 94 -12.49 17.51 -4.93
CA LYS A 94 -13.67 17.72 -4.09
C LYS A 94 -13.32 17.61 -2.61
N ARG A 95 -14.05 18.32 -1.75
CA ARG A 95 -13.94 18.23 -0.28
C ARG A 95 -14.28 16.81 0.20
N GLY A 96 -13.52 16.29 1.16
CA GLY A 96 -13.64 14.91 1.67
C GLY A 96 -12.82 13.87 0.92
N ARG A 97 -12.22 14.24 -0.23
CA ARG A 97 -11.30 13.36 -0.98
C ARG A 97 -9.98 13.21 -0.20
N PRO A 98 -9.39 12.00 -0.11
CA PRO A 98 -8.07 11.82 0.49
C PRO A 98 -7.06 12.80 -0.11
N THR A 99 -6.26 13.42 0.76
CA THR A 99 -5.26 14.42 0.35
C THR A 99 -4.11 13.77 -0.41
N ARG A 100 -3.72 12.56 0.02
CA ARG A 100 -2.67 11.74 -0.59
C ARG A 100 -3.17 11.01 -1.84
N THR A 101 -2.32 10.95 -2.86
CA THR A 101 -2.55 10.13 -4.06
C THR A 101 -1.71 8.86 -4.04
N TRP A 102 -2.15 7.84 -4.77
CA TRP A 102 -1.38 6.59 -4.91
C TRP A 102 0.01 6.84 -5.50
N PHE A 103 0.16 7.81 -6.42
CA PHE A 103 1.49 8.20 -6.91
C PHE A 103 2.40 8.77 -5.81
N GLN A 104 1.86 9.57 -4.89
CA GLN A 104 2.64 10.06 -3.74
C GLN A 104 3.04 8.90 -2.83
N GLU A 105 2.18 7.89 -2.63
CA GLU A 105 2.57 6.69 -1.88
C GLU A 105 3.66 5.88 -2.58
N ILE A 106 3.63 5.79 -3.92
CA ILE A 106 4.72 5.16 -4.69
C ILE A 106 6.02 5.96 -4.51
N GLN A 107 5.98 7.29 -4.65
CA GLN A 107 7.15 8.14 -4.47
C GLN A 107 7.73 8.04 -3.07
N ASP A 108 6.88 8.07 -2.03
CA ASP A 108 7.29 7.84 -0.64
C ASP A 108 7.95 6.46 -0.49
N ALA A 109 7.35 5.42 -1.08
CA ALA A 109 7.84 4.04 -1.02
C ALA A 109 9.14 3.81 -1.79
N MET A 110 9.36 4.51 -2.92
CA MET A 110 10.61 4.53 -3.67
C MET A 110 11.70 5.26 -2.90
N THR A 111 11.39 6.43 -2.34
CA THR A 111 12.33 7.24 -1.53
C THR A 111 12.78 6.47 -0.29
N THR A 112 11.85 5.79 0.39
CA THR A 112 12.14 4.97 1.57
C THR A 112 13.09 3.79 1.24
N ARG A 113 13.07 3.32 0.00
CA ARG A 113 13.86 2.17 -0.48
C ARG A 113 15.06 2.59 -1.35
N ASP A 114 15.32 3.89 -1.47
CA ASP A 114 16.36 4.50 -2.33
C ASP A 114 16.32 4.02 -3.80
N LEU A 115 15.11 3.84 -4.34
CA LEU A 115 14.89 3.42 -5.73
C LEU A 115 14.72 4.63 -6.64
N ARG A 116 15.36 4.62 -7.81
CA ARG A 116 15.20 5.65 -8.85
C ARG A 116 14.21 5.18 -9.92
N GLN A 117 13.63 6.15 -10.62
CA GLN A 117 12.75 5.85 -11.74
C GLN A 117 13.59 5.26 -12.88
N GLY A 118 13.35 3.99 -13.22
CA GLY A 118 14.06 3.28 -14.29
C GLY A 118 15.06 2.22 -13.83
N ASP A 119 15.24 2.05 -12.51
CA ASP A 119 15.93 0.87 -11.93
C ASP A 119 15.08 -0.41 -12.04
#